data_AF-Q0A6Y9-F1
#
_entry.id   AF-Q0A6Y9-F1
#
_cell.length_a   1.000
_cell.length_b   1.000
_cell.length_c   1.000
_cell.angle_alpha   90.00
_cell.angle_beta   90.00
_cell.angle_gamma   90.00
#
_symmetry.space_group_name_H-M   'P 1'
#
loop_
_entity.id
_entity.type
_entity.pdbx_description
1 polymer ?
#
loop_
_entity_poly.entity_id
_entity_poly.type
_entity_poly.pdbx_seq_one_letter_code
_entity_poly.pdbx_strand_id
1 'polypeptide(L)'
;MAGYSELFLRTAKDAMRPAVVVCDRTTPCEKVIARLAETGSNCAVITRGGGRVVGQLSGRDVAHRVAFRVAPETPVSEVLTGPVRVARHDERLYRLVGVMRVTRAQYLPVVDDAGRVIGLLSRADALGAGLPRYLERLDRFAQSATVSGLRAIRQAQSDLAGDLLADRLDAPEIQALLSGINEDIYRQLTANAVEGLALDGWGRPPAAFAVMVMGSGGRRESFLGPDQDNGLIIADYPDAEHTAVDAYFAEFAARLNRDLDQVGIPYCQGHVMARNPLWRKSHSQWLAQLDYWMRSRRPQVLLNASVLLDFRVVCGDVALGQSLRRLMVERVGGSPGFMRALMLADSPKEVGLGWFDRLVTESDDSIHQGEINLKRHGIMPIVEAVRLYALAHGVEATATRERMRRLHELGALNTNDLDALTHAHGFMCHLLLAHQVQEVAAGRAPRPHLPPETLTRREHDQLVRSMKTSQGLLRRLRKTLVGDI
;
A
#
# COMPACT_ATOMS: atom_id res chain seq x y z
N MET A 1 1.52 -19.78 21.94
CA MET A 1 0.19 -20.29 22.32
C MET A 1 -0.77 -19.23 22.91
N ALA A 2 -0.35 -17.97 23.15
CA ALA A 2 -1.22 -16.96 23.76
C ALA A 2 -2.26 -16.32 22.81
N GLY A 3 -1.95 -16.11 21.51
CA GLY A 3 -2.84 -15.40 20.57
C GLY A 3 -4.13 -16.14 20.19
N TYR A 4 -4.10 -17.48 20.16
CA TYR A 4 -5.32 -18.27 19.88
C TYR A 4 -6.39 -18.03 20.97
N SER A 5 -5.99 -17.95 22.24
CA SER A 5 -6.90 -17.89 23.40
C SER A 5 -7.84 -16.66 23.37
N GLU A 6 -7.38 -15.52 22.88
CA GLU A 6 -8.13 -14.26 23.00
C GLU A 6 -9.12 -14.02 21.86
N LEU A 7 -8.83 -14.54 20.66
CA LEU A 7 -9.80 -14.61 19.56
C LEU A 7 -11.01 -15.50 19.94
N PHE A 8 -10.80 -16.49 20.81
CA PHE A 8 -11.89 -17.34 21.33
C PHE A 8 -12.75 -16.67 22.40
N LEU A 9 -12.25 -15.64 23.09
CA LEU A 9 -12.93 -14.98 24.21
C LEU A 9 -13.63 -13.68 23.80
N ARG A 10 -13.08 -12.91 22.85
CA ARG A 10 -13.64 -11.62 22.43
C ARG A 10 -14.88 -11.73 21.54
N THR A 11 -15.73 -10.72 21.63
CA THR A 11 -17.02 -10.58 20.95
C THR A 11 -16.99 -9.50 19.86
N ALA A 12 -18.02 -9.44 19.02
CA ALA A 12 -18.19 -8.38 18.03
C ALA A 12 -18.15 -6.98 18.67
N LYS A 13 -18.75 -6.83 19.85
CA LYS A 13 -18.79 -5.56 20.60
C LYS A 13 -17.40 -5.08 21.00
N ASP A 14 -16.47 -6.00 21.28
CA ASP A 14 -15.11 -5.68 21.73
C ASP A 14 -14.22 -5.15 20.59
N ALA A 15 -14.60 -5.37 19.34
CA ALA A 15 -13.78 -5.07 18.16
C ALA A 15 -14.46 -4.14 17.14
N MET A 16 -15.74 -3.83 17.30
CA MET A 16 -16.46 -2.97 16.36
C MET A 16 -16.11 -1.49 16.53
N ARG A 17 -16.29 -0.72 15.45
CA ARG A 17 -16.28 0.74 15.52
C ARG A 17 -17.70 1.26 15.80
N PRO A 18 -17.89 2.13 16.82
CA PRO A 18 -19.20 2.69 17.15
C PRO A 18 -19.61 3.83 16.20
N ALA A 19 -18.64 4.56 15.64
CA ALA A 19 -18.88 5.59 14.65
C ALA A 19 -19.05 4.95 13.26
N VAL A 20 -20.29 4.67 12.87
CA VAL A 20 -20.66 4.15 11.56
C VAL A 20 -21.64 5.10 10.88
N VAL A 21 -21.47 5.31 9.56
CA VAL A 21 -22.46 6.04 8.77
C VAL A 21 -23.73 5.19 8.69
N VAL A 22 -24.78 5.61 9.40
CA VAL A 22 -26.10 4.98 9.34
C VAL A 22 -27.06 5.84 8.55
N CYS A 23 -27.70 5.25 7.55
CA CYS A 23 -28.70 5.92 6.72
C CYS A 23 -30.00 5.11 6.68
N ASP A 24 -31.13 5.79 6.51
CA ASP A 24 -32.40 5.10 6.25
C ASP A 24 -32.42 4.59 4.80
N ARG A 25 -33.14 3.49 4.56
CA ARG A 25 -33.30 2.86 3.24
C ARG A 25 -33.87 3.77 2.15
N THR A 26 -34.59 4.83 2.52
CA THR A 26 -35.10 5.84 1.55
C THR A 26 -34.11 6.97 1.31
N THR A 27 -32.93 6.97 1.95
CA THR A 27 -31.92 8.01 1.75
C THR A 27 -31.42 7.96 0.31
N PRO A 28 -31.39 9.10 -0.42
CA PRO A 28 -30.79 9.16 -1.75
C PRO A 28 -29.34 8.72 -1.75
N CYS A 29 -28.94 7.97 -2.79
CA CYS A 29 -27.59 7.49 -2.98
C CYS A 29 -26.52 8.59 -2.84
N GLU A 30 -26.75 9.77 -3.41
CA GLU A 30 -25.85 10.92 -3.30
C GLU A 30 -25.57 11.33 -1.84
N LYS A 31 -26.59 11.30 -0.96
CA LYS A 31 -26.46 11.71 0.44
C LYS A 31 -25.72 10.67 1.25
N VAL A 32 -25.91 9.38 0.92
CA VAL A 32 -25.13 8.29 1.53
C VAL A 32 -23.66 8.44 1.14
N ILE A 33 -23.36 8.72 -0.13
CA ILE A 33 -22.00 8.90 -0.64
C ILE A 33 -21.33 10.13 -0.02
N ALA A 34 -22.04 11.26 0.08
CA ALA A 34 -21.54 12.48 0.72
C ALA A 34 -21.14 12.20 2.19
N ARG A 35 -21.99 11.52 2.95
CA ARG A 35 -21.69 11.14 4.36
C ARG A 35 -20.50 10.19 4.48
N LEU A 36 -20.32 9.29 3.51
CA LEU A 36 -19.14 8.42 3.47
C LEU A 36 -17.86 9.23 3.22
N ALA A 37 -17.91 10.19 2.30
CA ALA A 37 -16.79 11.07 2.00
C ALA A 37 -16.46 12.00 3.18
N GLU A 38 -17.47 12.63 3.80
CA GLU A 38 -17.32 13.53 4.95
C GLU A 38 -16.70 12.85 6.16
N THR A 39 -17.10 11.61 6.45
CA THR A 39 -16.62 10.88 7.63
C THR A 39 -15.39 10.00 7.35
N GLY A 40 -14.93 9.94 6.10
CA GLY A 40 -13.86 9.01 5.67
C GLY A 40 -14.21 7.53 5.84
N SER A 41 -15.50 7.21 5.99
CA SER A 41 -15.98 5.84 6.19
C SER A 41 -16.07 5.09 4.86
N ASN A 42 -15.62 3.83 4.85
CA ASN A 42 -15.63 2.99 3.65
C ASN A 42 -16.93 2.18 3.47
N CYS A 43 -17.85 2.26 4.42
CA CYS A 43 -19.11 1.52 4.42
C CYS A 43 -20.19 2.26 5.22
N ALA A 44 -21.39 2.34 4.63
CA ALA A 44 -22.60 2.83 5.30
C ALA A 44 -23.51 1.64 5.62
N VAL A 45 -24.11 1.64 6.81
CA VAL A 45 -25.14 0.67 7.19
C VAL A 45 -26.50 1.27 6.88
N ILE A 46 -27.28 0.54 6.11
CA ILE A 46 -28.62 0.96 5.70
C ILE A 46 -29.65 0.30 6.60
N THR A 47 -30.52 1.12 7.17
CA THR A 47 -31.52 0.69 8.15
C THR A 47 -32.93 0.99 7.70
N ARG A 48 -33.90 0.33 8.34
CA ARG A 48 -35.32 0.69 8.33
C ARG A 48 -35.74 1.06 9.76
N GLY A 49 -36.79 1.87 9.86
CA GLY A 49 -37.47 2.30 11.10
C GLY A 49 -37.15 1.48 12.36
N GLY A 50 -36.70 2.18 13.40
CA GLY A 50 -36.22 1.58 14.64
C GLY A 50 -34.75 1.12 14.59
N GLY A 51 -33.99 1.43 13.54
CA GLY A 51 -32.54 1.15 13.45
C GLY A 51 -32.19 -0.28 12.98
N ARG A 52 -33.14 -1.01 12.42
CA ARG A 52 -32.94 -2.39 11.95
C ARG A 52 -32.17 -2.42 10.64
N VAL A 53 -31.10 -3.19 10.58
CA VAL A 53 -30.25 -3.32 9.38
C VAL A 53 -31.04 -4.00 8.25
N VAL A 54 -31.06 -3.36 7.08
CA VAL A 54 -31.62 -3.92 5.84
C VAL A 54 -30.59 -4.03 4.72
N GLY A 55 -29.43 -3.41 4.89
CA GLY A 55 -28.34 -3.48 3.93
C GLY A 55 -27.09 -2.75 4.37
N GLN A 56 -26.10 -2.74 3.49
CA GLN A 56 -24.91 -1.92 3.62
C GLN A 56 -24.49 -1.45 2.23
N LEU A 57 -23.81 -0.31 2.19
CA LEU A 57 -23.27 0.27 0.97
C LEU A 57 -21.80 0.61 1.20
N SER A 58 -20.91 -0.24 0.67
CA SER A 58 -19.47 -0.01 0.71
C SER A 58 -18.99 0.87 -0.46
N GLY A 59 -17.77 1.41 -0.36
CA GLY A 59 -17.15 2.12 -1.50
C GLY A 59 -17.08 1.26 -2.78
N ARG A 60 -16.95 -0.07 -2.62
CA ARG A 60 -17.07 -1.02 -3.74
C ARG A 60 -18.46 -0.98 -4.35
N ASP A 61 -19.50 -1.00 -3.52
CA ASP A 61 -20.88 -1.00 -4.00
C ASP A 61 -21.24 0.29 -4.72
N VAL A 62 -20.77 1.43 -4.20
CA VAL A 62 -20.87 2.72 -4.87
C VAL A 62 -20.26 2.67 -6.26
N ALA A 63 -19.01 2.19 -6.39
CA ALA A 63 -18.32 2.11 -7.67
C ALA A 63 -18.95 1.13 -8.67
N HIS A 64 -19.47 0.00 -8.19
CA HIS A 64 -19.99 -1.06 -9.08
C HIS A 64 -21.47 -0.93 -9.43
N ARG A 65 -22.27 -0.24 -8.60
CA ARG A 65 -23.74 -0.26 -8.71
C ARG A 65 -24.40 1.10 -8.72
N VAL A 66 -23.73 2.12 -8.19
CA VAL A 66 -24.34 3.46 -8.02
C VAL A 66 -23.76 4.45 -9.02
N ALA A 67 -22.45 4.66 -8.98
CA ALA A 67 -21.76 5.62 -9.81
C ALA A 67 -22.05 5.35 -11.30
N PHE A 68 -22.66 6.34 -11.97
CA PHE A 68 -23.02 6.32 -13.39
C PHE A 68 -23.99 5.21 -13.83
N ARG A 69 -24.67 4.54 -12.88
CA ARG A 69 -25.61 3.46 -13.18
C ARG A 69 -27.04 3.74 -12.72
N VAL A 70 -27.20 4.61 -11.73
CA VAL A 70 -28.51 5.08 -11.24
C VAL A 70 -28.49 6.59 -11.06
N ALA A 71 -29.66 7.23 -11.07
CA ALA A 71 -29.77 8.66 -10.79
C ALA A 71 -29.31 8.97 -9.35
N PRO A 72 -28.66 10.11 -9.08
CA PRO A 72 -28.17 10.48 -7.74
C PRO A 72 -29.26 10.42 -6.65
N GLU A 73 -30.49 10.74 -7.03
CA GLU A 73 -31.68 10.81 -6.17
C GLU A 73 -32.28 9.43 -5.89
N THR A 74 -31.81 8.39 -6.59
CA THR A 74 -32.31 7.01 -6.42
C THR A 74 -32.18 6.58 -4.96
N PRO A 75 -33.25 6.07 -4.33
CA PRO A 75 -33.20 5.56 -2.97
C PRO A 75 -32.16 4.43 -2.84
N VAL A 76 -31.34 4.48 -1.78
CA VAL A 76 -30.30 3.48 -1.55
C VAL A 76 -30.85 2.04 -1.49
N SER A 77 -32.12 1.86 -1.12
CA SER A 77 -32.74 0.54 -1.10
C SER A 77 -32.81 -0.17 -2.45
N GLU A 78 -32.79 0.56 -3.56
CA GLU A 78 -32.88 -0.01 -4.91
C GLU A 78 -31.55 -0.57 -5.40
N VAL A 79 -30.45 -0.16 -4.79
CA VAL A 79 -29.09 -0.60 -5.15
C VAL A 79 -28.51 -1.61 -4.19
N LEU A 80 -29.21 -1.99 -3.12
CA LEU A 80 -28.77 -3.00 -2.15
C LEU A 80 -28.75 -4.42 -2.77
N THR A 81 -27.86 -5.27 -2.29
CA THR A 81 -27.78 -6.69 -2.70
C THR A 81 -27.96 -7.60 -1.50
N GLY A 82 -28.98 -8.47 -1.59
CA GLY A 82 -29.17 -9.62 -0.72
C GLY A 82 -29.32 -9.29 0.77
N PRO A 83 -29.63 -10.29 1.60
CA PRO A 83 -29.61 -10.11 3.04
C PRO A 83 -28.16 -9.89 3.51
N VAL A 84 -27.92 -8.80 4.23
CA VAL A 84 -26.60 -8.53 4.84
C VAL A 84 -26.49 -9.36 6.11
N ARG A 85 -25.41 -10.15 6.21
CA ARG A 85 -25.06 -10.82 7.46
C ARG A 85 -24.70 -9.77 8.50
N VAL A 86 -25.47 -9.71 9.57
CA VAL A 86 -25.20 -8.87 10.75
C VAL A 86 -24.61 -9.74 11.85
N ALA A 87 -23.64 -9.22 12.60
CA ALA A 87 -23.10 -9.88 13.79
C ALA A 87 -23.91 -9.45 15.04
N ARG A 88 -24.26 -10.40 15.92
CA ARG A 88 -24.76 -10.00 17.25
C ARG A 88 -23.61 -9.44 18.07
N HIS A 89 -23.88 -8.46 18.93
CA HIS A 89 -22.86 -7.82 19.77
C HIS A 89 -22.06 -8.81 20.62
N ASP A 90 -22.69 -9.92 21.05
CA ASP A 90 -22.13 -10.99 21.87
C ASP A 90 -21.47 -12.13 21.06
N GLU A 91 -21.49 -12.07 19.72
CA GLU A 91 -20.96 -13.13 18.86
C GLU A 91 -19.43 -13.16 18.86
N ARG A 92 -18.84 -14.36 19.02
CA ARG A 92 -17.38 -14.52 19.16
C ARG A 92 -16.62 -14.22 17.87
N LEU A 93 -15.49 -13.53 17.99
CA LEU A 93 -14.69 -13.09 16.84
C LEU A 93 -14.19 -14.25 15.97
N TYR A 94 -13.76 -15.37 16.54
CA TYR A 94 -13.34 -16.53 15.73
C TYR A 94 -14.44 -17.03 14.77
N ARG A 95 -15.72 -16.97 15.19
CA ARG A 95 -16.86 -17.33 14.33
C ARG A 95 -17.06 -16.29 13.24
N LEU A 96 -16.97 -15.01 13.59
CA LEU A 96 -17.15 -13.91 12.66
C LEU A 96 -16.05 -13.86 11.59
N VAL A 97 -14.80 -14.12 11.96
CA VAL A 97 -13.67 -14.28 11.03
C VAL A 97 -13.92 -15.45 10.08
N GLY A 98 -14.41 -16.59 10.59
CA GLY A 98 -14.82 -17.72 9.75
C GLY A 98 -15.94 -17.35 8.76
N VAL A 99 -16.97 -16.65 9.23
CA VAL A 99 -18.08 -16.16 8.40
C VAL A 99 -17.58 -15.18 7.33
N MET A 100 -16.74 -14.21 7.69
CA MET A 100 -16.14 -13.25 6.75
C MET A 100 -15.29 -13.95 5.69
N ARG A 101 -14.58 -15.03 6.04
CA ARG A 101 -13.78 -15.82 5.10
C ARG A 101 -14.64 -16.56 4.08
N VAL A 102 -15.71 -17.21 4.54
CA VAL A 102 -16.63 -17.98 3.68
C VAL A 102 -17.46 -17.05 2.79
N THR A 103 -17.98 -15.96 3.36
CA THR A 103 -18.85 -15.00 2.65
C THR A 103 -18.08 -13.94 1.88
N ARG A 104 -16.76 -13.85 2.06
CA ARG A 104 -15.89 -12.77 1.56
C ARG A 104 -16.33 -11.37 2.00
N ALA A 105 -17.11 -11.28 3.09
CA ALA A 105 -17.57 -10.01 3.63
C ALA A 105 -16.40 -9.21 4.23
N GLN A 106 -16.28 -7.94 3.84
CA GLN A 106 -15.29 -7.02 4.42
C GLN A 106 -15.79 -6.35 5.70
N TYR A 107 -17.11 -6.22 5.83
CA TYR A 107 -17.79 -5.55 6.93
C TYR A 107 -18.97 -6.38 7.39
N LEU A 108 -19.19 -6.43 8.70
CA LEU A 108 -20.39 -6.96 9.33
C LEU A 108 -20.99 -5.86 10.23
N PRO A 109 -22.23 -5.39 9.96
CA PRO A 109 -22.94 -4.53 10.89
C PRO A 109 -23.15 -5.28 12.21
N VAL A 110 -22.89 -4.63 13.34
CA VAL A 110 -23.06 -5.21 14.67
C VAL A 110 -24.35 -4.69 15.28
N VAL A 111 -25.17 -5.60 15.81
CA VAL A 111 -26.51 -5.29 16.34
C VAL A 111 -26.68 -5.63 17.83
N ASP A 112 -27.50 -4.84 18.53
CA ASP A 112 -27.96 -5.12 19.90
C ASP A 112 -29.01 -6.25 19.94
N ASP A 113 -29.49 -6.60 21.14
CA ASP A 113 -30.50 -7.65 21.32
C ASP A 113 -31.87 -7.30 20.71
N ALA A 114 -32.14 -6.01 20.47
CA ALA A 114 -33.33 -5.54 19.76
C ALA A 114 -33.15 -5.54 18.22
N GLY A 115 -31.98 -5.93 17.72
CA GLY A 115 -31.63 -5.98 16.30
C GLY A 115 -31.29 -4.62 15.69
N ARG A 116 -30.94 -3.63 16.54
CA ARG A 116 -30.56 -2.27 16.11
C ARG A 116 -29.07 -2.18 15.91
N VAL A 117 -28.63 -1.51 14.84
CA VAL A 117 -27.20 -1.31 14.61
C VAL A 117 -26.57 -0.47 15.73
N ILE A 118 -25.45 -0.97 16.26
CA ILE A 118 -24.65 -0.29 17.29
C ILE A 118 -23.19 -0.07 16.86
N GLY A 119 -22.79 -0.62 15.71
CA GLY A 119 -21.45 -0.41 15.17
C GLY A 119 -21.21 -1.21 13.90
N LEU A 120 -19.97 -1.16 13.43
CA LEU A 120 -19.49 -1.89 12.26
C LEU A 120 -18.20 -2.63 12.61
N LEU A 121 -18.16 -3.93 12.35
CA LEU A 121 -16.96 -4.73 12.48
C LEU A 121 -16.33 -4.92 11.10
N SER A 122 -15.13 -4.37 10.88
CA SER A 122 -14.35 -4.69 9.69
C SER A 122 -13.55 -5.98 9.86
N ARG A 123 -13.19 -6.62 8.76
CA ARG A 123 -12.30 -7.79 8.78
C ARG A 123 -10.94 -7.49 9.40
N ALA A 124 -10.43 -6.27 9.20
CA ALA A 124 -9.18 -5.83 9.82
C ALA A 124 -9.32 -5.67 11.34
N ASP A 125 -10.41 -5.09 11.82
CA ASP A 125 -10.64 -4.92 13.27
C ASP A 125 -10.90 -6.28 13.94
N ALA A 126 -11.61 -7.20 13.28
CA ALA A 126 -11.84 -8.56 13.78
C ALA A 126 -10.56 -9.39 13.91
N LEU A 127 -9.61 -9.22 12.99
CA LEU A 127 -8.30 -9.88 13.03
C LEU A 127 -7.36 -9.17 14.03
N GLY A 128 -7.37 -7.84 14.06
CA GLY A 128 -6.55 -7.03 14.97
C GLY A 128 -6.95 -7.17 16.44
N ALA A 129 -8.21 -7.43 16.73
CA ALA A 129 -8.71 -7.65 18.09
C ALA A 129 -8.18 -8.95 18.74
N GLY A 130 -7.54 -9.85 18.00
CA GLY A 130 -6.81 -11.00 18.52
C GLY A 130 -5.37 -10.71 18.98
N LEU A 131 -4.90 -9.46 18.90
CA LEU A 131 -3.54 -9.05 19.29
C LEU A 131 -3.54 -8.00 20.42
N PRO A 132 -3.93 -8.30 21.67
CA PRO A 132 -3.75 -7.35 22.77
C PRO A 132 -2.29 -6.97 23.02
N ARG A 133 -1.30 -7.79 22.61
CA ARG A 133 0.12 -7.38 22.55
C ARG A 133 0.39 -6.20 21.61
N TYR A 134 -0.44 -6.01 20.59
CA TYR A 134 -0.33 -4.89 19.64
C TYR A 134 -1.02 -3.64 20.18
N LEU A 135 -2.14 -3.75 20.91
CA LEU A 135 -2.79 -2.62 21.57
C LEU A 135 -1.97 -2.09 22.75
N GLU A 136 -1.35 -2.95 23.58
CA GLU A 136 -0.37 -2.50 24.60
C GLU A 136 0.90 -1.85 23.99
N ARG A 137 1.21 -2.17 22.73
CA ARG A 137 2.27 -1.49 21.97
C ARG A 137 1.72 -0.15 21.45
N LEU A 138 0.58 -0.10 20.78
CA LEU A 138 -0.04 1.15 20.27
C LEU A 138 -0.39 2.17 21.38
N ASP A 139 -0.82 1.72 22.57
CA ASP A 139 -1.05 2.60 23.73
C ASP A 139 0.26 3.26 24.21
N ARG A 140 1.42 2.62 24.00
CA ARG A 140 2.74 3.25 24.19
C ARG A 140 3.08 4.24 23.07
N PHE A 141 2.52 4.11 21.88
CA PHE A 141 2.77 5.02 20.75
C PHE A 141 2.03 6.34 20.96
N ALA A 142 0.80 6.29 21.48
CA ALA A 142 0.04 7.47 21.89
C ALA A 142 0.74 8.29 22.99
N GLN A 143 1.62 7.65 23.77
CA GLN A 143 2.39 8.28 24.84
C GLN A 143 3.80 8.75 24.40
N SER A 144 4.27 8.42 23.18
CA SER A 144 5.68 8.58 22.80
C SER A 144 5.89 9.19 21.40
N ALA A 145 5.37 10.40 21.16
CA ALA A 145 5.65 11.21 19.97
C ALA A 145 7.15 11.63 19.80
N THR A 146 8.07 10.93 20.46
CA THR A 146 9.51 11.11 20.42
C THR A 146 10.16 10.12 19.45
N VAL A 147 11.34 10.47 18.92
CA VAL A 147 12.14 9.60 18.04
C VAL A 147 12.44 8.24 18.70
N SER A 148 12.67 8.21 20.02
CA SER A 148 12.94 6.96 20.75
C SER A 148 11.72 6.04 20.83
N GLY A 149 10.53 6.60 21.07
CA GLY A 149 9.27 5.88 21.01
C GLY A 149 9.05 5.25 19.64
N LEU A 150 9.20 6.06 18.58
CA LEU A 150 9.05 5.62 17.20
C LEU A 150 10.08 4.54 16.80
N ARG A 151 11.31 4.58 17.32
CA ARG A 151 12.29 3.51 17.10
C ARG A 151 11.83 2.17 17.69
N ALA A 152 11.22 2.18 18.88
CA ALA A 152 10.71 0.97 19.51
C ALA A 152 9.57 0.33 18.69
N ILE A 153 8.69 1.15 18.08
CA ILE A 153 7.67 0.71 17.11
C ILE A 153 8.34 -0.08 15.98
N ARG A 154 9.37 0.52 15.39
CA ARG A 154 10.03 0.00 14.20
C ARG A 154 10.71 -1.33 14.47
N GLN A 155 11.28 -1.50 15.66
CA GLN A 155 11.87 -2.76 16.14
C GLN A 155 10.82 -3.85 16.36
N ALA A 156 9.63 -3.50 16.86
CA ALA A 156 8.54 -4.42 17.09
C ALA A 156 7.87 -4.97 15.81
N GLN A 157 8.13 -4.38 14.64
CA GLN A 157 7.52 -4.80 13.37
C GLN A 157 7.93 -6.22 12.93
N SER A 158 9.15 -6.68 13.28
CA SER A 158 9.59 -8.03 12.93
C SER A 158 8.80 -9.09 13.68
N ASP A 159 8.61 -8.93 15.00
CA ASP A 159 7.78 -9.82 15.82
C ASP A 159 6.36 -9.89 15.26
N LEU A 160 5.78 -8.74 14.92
CA LEU A 160 4.43 -8.65 14.34
C LEU A 160 4.34 -9.41 13.02
N ALA A 161 5.32 -9.23 12.12
CA ALA A 161 5.35 -9.97 10.86
C ALA A 161 5.46 -11.47 11.08
N GLY A 162 6.28 -11.91 12.05
CA GLY A 162 6.42 -13.32 12.42
C GLY A 162 5.12 -13.93 12.96
N ASP A 163 4.45 -13.24 13.87
CA ASP A 163 3.16 -13.67 14.43
C ASP A 163 2.09 -13.80 13.33
N LEU A 164 1.98 -12.81 12.45
CA LEU A 164 0.99 -12.82 11.36
C LEU A 164 1.28 -13.89 10.30
N LEU A 165 2.55 -14.19 10.02
CA LEU A 165 2.92 -15.32 9.17
C LEU A 165 2.55 -16.65 9.80
N ALA A 166 2.77 -16.80 11.11
CA ALA A 166 2.38 -18.01 11.86
C ALA A 166 0.86 -18.23 11.82
N ASP A 167 0.09 -17.13 11.82
CA ASP A 167 -1.37 -17.14 11.65
C ASP A 167 -1.82 -17.31 10.18
N ARG A 168 -0.88 -17.53 9.26
CA ARG A 168 -1.11 -17.75 7.83
C ARG A 168 -1.82 -16.58 7.13
N LEU A 169 -1.59 -15.36 7.62
CA LEU A 169 -2.01 -14.17 6.89
C LEU A 169 -1.20 -14.04 5.60
N ASP A 170 -1.84 -13.55 4.56
CA ASP A 170 -1.20 -13.41 3.26
C ASP A 170 -0.12 -12.33 3.31
N ALA A 171 1.08 -12.61 2.79
CA ALA A 171 2.24 -11.74 2.96
C ALA A 171 2.03 -10.31 2.42
N PRO A 172 1.35 -10.09 1.27
CA PRO A 172 1.01 -8.73 0.83
C PRO A 172 0.04 -7.98 1.76
N GLU A 173 -0.80 -8.67 2.53
CA GLU A 173 -1.63 -8.03 3.57
C GLU A 173 -0.75 -7.62 4.78
N ILE A 174 0.24 -8.44 5.14
CA ILE A 174 1.24 -8.08 6.16
C ILE A 174 2.08 -6.87 5.71
N GLN A 175 2.57 -6.87 4.46
CA GLN A 175 3.31 -5.73 3.90
C GLN A 175 2.49 -4.43 3.96
N ALA A 176 1.21 -4.49 3.62
CA ALA A 176 0.32 -3.33 3.69
C ALA A 176 0.18 -2.78 5.12
N LEU A 177 0.14 -3.67 6.12
CA LEU A 177 0.13 -3.28 7.53
C LEU A 177 1.46 -2.64 7.95
N LEU A 178 2.59 -3.24 7.62
CA LEU A 178 3.92 -2.70 7.91
C LEU A 178 4.12 -1.33 7.27
N SER A 179 3.72 -1.17 6.01
CA SER A 179 3.72 0.12 5.32
C SER A 179 2.80 1.13 6.00
N GLY A 180 1.62 0.72 6.47
CA GLY A 180 0.71 1.59 7.24
C GLY A 180 1.36 2.15 8.50
N ILE A 181 2.06 1.30 9.27
CA ILE A 181 2.83 1.73 10.44
C ILE A 181 3.93 2.71 10.05
N ASN A 182 4.64 2.47 8.95
CA ASN A 182 5.65 3.40 8.45
C ASN A 182 5.02 4.74 8.05
N GLU A 183 3.85 4.75 7.41
CA GLU A 183 3.13 5.98 7.08
C GLU A 183 2.73 6.79 8.34
N ASP A 184 2.37 6.12 9.44
CA ASP A 184 2.11 6.79 10.73
C ASP A 184 3.36 7.44 11.31
N ILE A 185 4.53 6.77 11.21
CA ILE A 185 5.83 7.37 11.57
C ILE A 185 6.10 8.61 10.72
N TYR A 186 5.89 8.56 9.41
CA TYR A 186 6.03 9.72 8.52
C TYR A 186 5.11 10.87 8.92
N ARG A 187 3.83 10.58 9.23
CA ARG A 187 2.86 11.58 9.71
C ARG A 187 3.33 12.28 10.98
N GLN A 188 3.75 11.50 11.98
CA GLN A 188 4.21 12.05 13.25
C GLN A 188 5.48 12.88 13.09
N LEU A 189 6.49 12.38 12.38
CA LEU A 189 7.75 13.11 12.17
C LEU A 189 7.56 14.37 11.33
N THR A 190 6.61 14.36 10.40
CA THR A 190 6.24 15.57 9.65
C THR A 190 5.66 16.64 10.57
N ALA A 191 4.73 16.27 11.46
CA ALA A 191 4.16 17.19 12.44
C ALA A 191 5.24 17.77 13.36
N ASN A 192 6.12 16.90 13.89
CA ASN A 192 7.24 17.31 14.74
C ASN A 192 8.20 18.27 14.01
N ALA A 193 8.51 18.01 12.73
CA ALA A 193 9.40 18.86 11.94
C ALA A 193 8.79 20.25 11.67
N VAL A 194 7.48 20.33 11.37
CA VAL A 194 6.78 21.62 11.21
C VAL A 194 6.76 22.40 12.52
N GLU A 195 6.44 21.74 13.64
CA GLU A 195 6.42 22.37 14.96
C GLU A 195 7.81 22.87 15.37
N GLY A 196 8.84 22.03 15.21
CA GLY A 196 10.22 22.39 15.54
C GLY A 196 10.73 23.56 14.69
N LEU A 197 10.38 23.63 13.41
CA LEU A 197 10.71 24.79 12.57
C LEU A 197 10.05 26.08 13.06
N ALA A 198 8.76 26.00 13.45
CA ALA A 198 8.06 27.16 13.99
C ALA A 198 8.71 27.68 15.28
N LEU A 199 9.13 26.77 16.17
CA LEU A 199 9.84 27.11 17.41
C LEU A 199 11.22 27.74 17.14
N ASP A 200 11.91 27.30 16.10
CA ASP A 200 13.21 27.84 15.69
C ASP A 200 13.10 29.17 14.90
N GLY A 201 11.90 29.75 14.80
CA GLY A 201 11.68 31.05 14.18
C GLY A 201 11.47 31.04 12.66
N TRP A 202 11.39 29.86 12.03
CA TRP A 202 11.05 29.74 10.60
C TRP A 202 9.58 30.02 10.31
N GLY A 203 8.72 29.95 11.32
CA GLY A 203 7.29 30.15 11.20
C GLY A 203 6.55 28.93 10.62
N ARG A 204 5.37 29.18 10.07
CA ARG A 204 4.52 28.16 9.43
C ARG A 204 5.02 27.84 8.01
N PRO A 205 4.66 26.68 7.44
CA PRO A 205 4.98 26.37 6.04
C PRO A 205 4.52 27.50 5.11
N PRO A 206 5.40 28.05 4.26
CA PRO A 206 5.09 29.23 3.44
C PRO A 206 4.19 28.90 2.23
N ALA A 207 3.99 27.61 1.93
CA ALA A 207 3.05 27.12 0.92
C ALA A 207 2.39 25.83 1.40
N ALA A 208 1.21 25.51 0.86
CA ALA A 208 0.61 24.19 1.05
C ALA A 208 1.54 23.12 0.45
N PHE A 209 1.63 21.96 1.10
CA PHE A 209 2.51 20.89 0.65
C PHE A 209 1.99 19.52 1.06
N ALA A 210 2.53 18.49 0.42
CA ALA A 210 2.31 17.10 0.76
C ALA A 210 3.63 16.35 0.81
N VAL A 211 3.77 15.46 1.79
CA VAL A 211 4.85 14.46 1.80
C VAL A 211 4.36 13.23 1.07
N MET A 212 5.17 12.77 0.12
CA MET A 212 4.94 11.52 -0.56
C MET A 212 6.01 10.50 -0.23
N VAL A 213 5.62 9.23 -0.22
CA VAL A 213 6.52 8.08 -0.24
C VAL A 213 6.43 7.41 -1.61
N MET A 214 7.52 6.83 -2.07
CA MET A 214 7.65 6.27 -3.42
C MET A 214 8.07 4.80 -3.37
N GLY A 215 8.21 4.18 -4.54
CA GLY A 215 8.69 2.81 -4.64
C GLY A 215 7.83 1.85 -3.80
N SER A 216 8.49 1.00 -3.01
CA SER A 216 7.77 0.01 -2.18
C SER A 216 6.88 0.64 -1.11
N GLY A 217 7.27 1.80 -0.56
CA GLY A 217 6.45 2.54 0.41
C GLY A 217 5.16 3.03 -0.25
N GLY A 218 5.25 3.64 -1.44
CA GLY A 218 4.07 4.19 -2.11
C GLY A 218 3.12 3.15 -2.69
N ARG A 219 3.61 1.92 -2.94
CA ARG A 219 2.77 0.75 -3.23
C ARG A 219 2.15 0.09 -1.99
N ARG A 220 2.59 0.46 -0.77
CA ARG A 220 2.31 -0.25 0.48
C ARG A 220 2.77 -1.71 0.49
N GLU A 221 3.99 -1.92 0.01
CA GLU A 221 4.62 -3.22 -0.18
C GLU A 221 5.98 -3.30 0.53
N SER A 222 6.14 -2.55 1.63
CA SER A 222 7.39 -2.57 2.41
C SER A 222 7.58 -3.92 3.11
N PHE A 223 8.81 -4.43 3.08
CA PHE A 223 9.24 -5.55 3.92
C PHE A 223 9.82 -5.03 5.26
N LEU A 224 10.68 -5.80 5.94
CA LEU A 224 11.24 -5.44 7.24
C LEU A 224 12.46 -4.51 7.17
N GLY A 225 13.01 -4.26 5.99
CA GLY A 225 14.14 -3.33 5.78
C GLY A 225 13.88 -2.25 4.72
N PRO A 226 12.81 -1.44 4.79
CA PRO A 226 12.64 -0.27 3.93
C PRO A 226 13.74 0.77 4.18
N ASP A 227 14.11 1.46 3.11
CA ASP A 227 14.87 2.71 3.10
C ASP A 227 13.95 3.91 2.87
N GLN A 228 14.54 5.12 2.87
CA GLN A 228 13.81 6.36 2.65
C GLN A 228 13.63 6.68 1.16
N ASP A 229 12.51 6.24 0.58
CA ASP A 229 12.02 6.72 -0.71
C ASP A 229 10.91 7.76 -0.50
N ASN A 230 11.27 9.06 -0.39
CA ASN A 230 10.30 10.14 -0.12
C ASN A 230 10.59 11.44 -0.87
N GLY A 231 9.58 12.30 -0.96
CA GLY A 231 9.64 13.58 -1.63
C GLY A 231 8.55 14.55 -1.18
N LEU A 232 8.64 15.79 -1.65
CA LEU A 232 7.67 16.86 -1.38
C LEU A 232 6.99 17.32 -2.66
N ILE A 233 5.67 17.45 -2.58
CA ILE A 233 4.85 18.15 -3.56
C ILE A 233 4.44 19.46 -2.91
N ILE A 234 4.95 20.57 -3.41
CA ILE A 234 4.65 21.91 -2.90
C ILE A 234 3.62 22.54 -3.83
N ALA A 235 2.66 23.32 -3.32
CA ALA A 235 1.80 24.13 -4.17
C ALA A 235 2.65 25.09 -5.02
N ASP A 236 2.17 25.45 -6.21
CA ASP A 236 2.86 26.47 -7.00
C ASP A 236 2.80 27.82 -6.27
N TYR A 237 3.91 28.57 -6.36
CA TYR A 237 4.10 29.87 -5.74
C TYR A 237 4.88 30.77 -6.71
N PRO A 238 4.81 32.11 -6.56
CA PRO A 238 5.55 33.03 -7.42
C PRO A 238 7.06 32.82 -7.34
N ASP A 239 7.77 32.90 -8.47
CA ASP A 239 9.23 32.71 -8.52
C ASP A 239 10.00 33.66 -7.58
N ALA A 240 9.48 34.86 -7.34
CA ALA A 240 10.06 35.83 -6.40
C ALA A 240 10.14 35.30 -4.95
N GLU A 241 9.30 34.34 -4.57
CA GLU A 241 9.27 33.73 -3.24
C GLU A 241 10.16 32.48 -3.14
N HIS A 242 10.74 32.02 -4.26
CA HIS A 242 11.43 30.72 -4.33
C HIS A 242 12.55 30.58 -3.31
N THR A 243 13.38 31.60 -3.09
CA THR A 243 14.46 31.52 -2.12
C THR A 243 13.95 31.25 -0.70
N ALA A 244 12.87 31.91 -0.28
CA ALA A 244 12.31 31.73 1.07
C ALA A 244 11.57 30.38 1.20
N VAL A 245 10.76 30.03 0.19
CA VAL A 245 10.00 28.78 0.19
C VAL A 245 10.92 27.57 0.12
N ASP A 246 11.92 27.59 -0.77
CA ASP A 246 12.89 26.51 -0.88
C ASP A 246 13.76 26.41 0.38
N ALA A 247 14.21 27.51 0.98
CA ALA A 247 14.96 27.45 2.23
C ALA A 247 14.18 26.75 3.35
N TYR A 248 12.90 27.10 3.54
CA TYR A 248 12.04 26.46 4.53
C TYR A 248 11.92 24.95 4.29
N PHE A 249 11.56 24.56 3.07
CA PHE A 249 11.34 23.15 2.76
C PHE A 249 12.64 22.33 2.70
N ALA A 250 13.80 22.97 2.51
CA ALA A 250 15.10 22.31 2.56
C ALA A 250 15.42 21.88 3.99
N GLU A 251 15.23 22.80 4.94
CA GLU A 251 15.44 22.54 6.36
C GLU A 251 14.40 21.54 6.89
N PHE A 252 13.12 21.70 6.51
CA PHE A 252 12.07 20.72 6.82
C PHE A 252 12.47 19.31 6.36
N ALA A 253 12.87 19.17 5.10
CA ALA A 253 13.25 17.88 4.54
C ALA A 253 14.49 17.30 5.22
N ALA A 254 15.49 18.12 5.52
CA ALA A 254 16.68 17.70 6.24
C ALA A 254 16.34 17.13 7.63
N ARG A 255 15.45 17.79 8.38
CA ARG A 255 14.97 17.31 9.69
C ARG A 255 14.19 16.02 9.57
N LEU A 256 13.20 15.98 8.68
CA LEU A 256 12.38 14.78 8.44
C LEU A 256 13.25 13.57 8.08
N ASN A 257 14.16 13.73 7.11
CA ASN A 257 15.02 12.64 6.67
C ASN A 257 16.00 12.18 7.77
N ARG A 258 16.54 13.11 8.57
CA ARG A 258 17.39 12.77 9.73
C ARG A 258 16.62 11.99 10.79
N ASP A 259 15.42 12.44 11.13
CA ASP A 259 14.65 11.82 12.21
C ASP A 259 14.12 10.44 11.77
N LEU A 260 13.78 10.26 10.48
CA LEU A 260 13.48 8.94 9.90
C LEU A 260 14.65 7.95 10.03
N ASP A 261 15.87 8.42 9.74
CA ASP A 261 17.11 7.63 9.90
C ASP A 261 17.30 7.23 11.36
N GLN A 262 17.10 8.16 12.28
CA GLN A 262 17.15 7.88 13.72
C GLN A 262 16.06 6.92 14.20
N VAL A 263 14.88 6.88 13.58
CA VAL A 263 13.83 5.91 13.89
C VAL A 263 14.16 4.50 13.35
N GLY A 264 15.10 4.38 12.41
CA GLY A 264 15.50 3.11 11.79
C GLY A 264 14.89 2.89 10.40
N ILE A 265 14.57 3.97 9.68
CA ILE A 265 14.33 3.96 8.24
C ILE A 265 15.56 4.64 7.60
N PRO A 266 16.59 3.87 7.22
CA PRO A 266 17.88 4.43 6.82
C PRO A 266 17.79 5.26 5.54
N TYR A 267 18.73 6.20 5.39
CA TYR A 267 18.87 6.95 4.14
C TYR A 267 18.95 6.03 2.91
N CYS A 268 18.21 6.38 1.86
CA CYS A 268 18.27 5.68 0.59
C CYS A 268 19.62 5.91 -0.11
N GLN A 269 20.29 4.82 -0.46
CA GLN A 269 21.58 4.86 -1.18
C GLN A 269 21.44 5.49 -2.58
N GLY A 270 20.25 5.42 -3.17
CA GLY A 270 19.92 6.09 -4.44
C GLY A 270 19.58 7.58 -4.30
N HIS A 271 19.68 8.16 -3.10
CA HIS A 271 19.38 9.57 -2.81
C HIS A 271 17.95 10.00 -3.19
N VAL A 272 16.98 9.07 -3.10
CA VAL A 272 15.55 9.29 -3.38
C VAL A 272 14.82 9.88 -2.17
N MET A 273 15.21 11.09 -1.78
CA MET A 273 14.76 11.71 -0.52
C MET A 273 14.44 13.19 -0.69
N ALA A 274 13.46 13.70 0.04
CA ALA A 274 13.05 15.10 0.02
C ALA A 274 14.19 16.11 0.24
N ARG A 275 15.22 15.75 1.02
CA ARG A 275 16.42 16.59 1.23
C ARG A 275 17.23 16.83 -0.05
N ASN A 276 17.05 16.00 -1.06
CA ASN A 276 17.61 16.19 -2.39
C ASN A 276 16.63 17.03 -3.22
N PRO A 277 17.03 18.21 -3.75
CA PRO A 277 16.15 19.07 -4.57
C PRO A 277 15.51 18.39 -5.78
N LEU A 278 16.06 17.26 -6.25
CA LEU A 278 15.43 16.43 -7.28
C LEU A 278 14.05 15.90 -6.86
N TRP A 279 13.82 15.74 -5.56
CA TRP A 279 12.62 15.15 -4.95
C TRP A 279 11.79 16.15 -4.13
N ARG A 280 12.03 17.45 -4.30
CA ARG A 280 11.34 18.53 -3.60
C ARG A 280 11.00 19.62 -4.58
N LYS A 281 9.74 19.63 -5.04
CA LYS A 281 9.30 20.44 -6.18
C LYS A 281 7.89 20.94 -6.01
N SER A 282 7.59 22.05 -6.66
CA SER A 282 6.21 22.47 -6.84
C SER A 282 5.44 21.49 -7.74
N HIS A 283 4.11 21.58 -7.73
CA HIS A 283 3.24 20.74 -8.57
C HIS A 283 3.58 20.86 -10.06
N SER A 284 3.70 22.09 -10.59
CA SER A 284 4.08 22.31 -11.99
C SER A 284 5.50 21.83 -12.30
N GLN A 285 6.45 22.00 -11.38
CA GLN A 285 7.83 21.53 -11.52
C GLN A 285 7.92 20.00 -11.58
N TRP A 286 7.06 19.27 -10.84
CA TRP A 286 6.99 17.80 -10.94
C TRP A 286 6.55 17.34 -12.32
N LEU A 287 5.56 18.00 -12.92
CA LEU A 287 5.08 17.69 -14.27
C LEU A 287 6.16 17.97 -15.33
N ALA A 288 6.83 19.13 -15.23
CA ALA A 288 7.94 19.47 -16.11
C ALA A 288 9.12 18.48 -15.98
N GLN A 289 9.44 18.05 -14.77
CA GLN A 289 10.47 17.04 -14.54
C GLN A 289 10.09 15.70 -15.16
N LEU A 290 8.83 15.26 -15.00
CA LEU A 290 8.36 14.02 -15.62
C LEU A 290 8.49 14.10 -17.14
N ASP A 291 8.09 15.22 -17.77
CA ASP A 291 8.22 15.40 -19.22
C ASP A 291 9.68 15.29 -19.68
N TYR A 292 10.61 15.87 -18.93
CA TYR A 292 12.04 15.75 -19.22
C TYR A 292 12.51 14.29 -19.09
N TRP A 293 12.13 13.60 -18.01
CA TRP A 293 12.48 12.20 -17.79
C TRP A 293 11.92 11.28 -18.88
N MET A 294 10.71 11.56 -19.38
CA MET A 294 10.06 10.77 -20.43
C MET A 294 10.79 10.82 -21.77
N ARG A 295 11.50 11.92 -22.05
CA ARG A 295 12.33 12.10 -23.24
C ARG A 295 13.74 11.49 -23.10
N SER A 296 14.17 11.19 -21.88
CA SER A 296 15.48 10.62 -21.61
C SER A 296 15.54 9.12 -21.91
N ARG A 297 16.76 8.65 -22.20
CA ARG A 297 17.10 7.22 -22.32
C ARG A 297 18.20 6.80 -21.34
N ARG A 298 18.62 7.71 -20.45
CA ARG A 298 19.66 7.42 -19.45
C ARG A 298 19.10 6.47 -18.39
N PRO A 299 19.77 5.34 -18.08
CA PRO A 299 19.26 4.33 -17.14
C PRO A 299 18.84 4.90 -15.78
N GLN A 300 19.67 5.78 -15.19
CA GLN A 300 19.35 6.40 -13.90
C GLN A 300 18.07 7.27 -13.94
N VAL A 301 17.83 7.96 -15.06
CA VAL A 301 16.62 8.80 -15.22
C VAL A 301 15.38 7.93 -15.33
N LEU A 302 15.47 6.80 -16.05
CA LEU A 302 14.38 5.83 -16.16
C LEU A 302 14.08 5.16 -14.82
N LEU A 303 15.12 4.85 -14.03
CA LEU A 303 14.97 4.36 -12.66
C LEU A 303 14.28 5.38 -11.75
N ASN A 304 14.70 6.66 -11.79
CA ASN A 304 14.04 7.71 -11.00
C ASN A 304 12.56 7.84 -11.38
N ALA A 305 12.25 7.80 -12.67
CA ALA A 305 10.87 7.86 -13.14
C ALA A 305 10.06 6.63 -12.69
N SER A 306 10.63 5.42 -12.75
CA SER A 306 9.94 4.20 -12.31
C SER A 306 9.62 4.21 -10.81
N VAL A 307 10.50 4.78 -9.99
CA VAL A 307 10.28 4.99 -8.55
C VAL A 307 9.18 6.04 -8.30
N LEU A 308 9.24 7.18 -9.00
CA LEU A 308 8.22 8.24 -8.91
C LEU A 308 6.83 7.73 -9.31
N LEU A 309 6.73 6.87 -10.33
CA LEU A 309 5.46 6.31 -10.80
C LEU A 309 4.74 5.41 -9.80
N ASP A 310 5.34 5.18 -8.63
CA ASP A 310 4.73 4.51 -7.48
C ASP A 310 4.61 5.42 -6.26
N PHE A 311 4.47 6.73 -6.44
CA PHE A 311 4.29 7.63 -5.30
C PHE A 311 2.87 7.56 -4.69
N ARG A 312 2.81 7.81 -3.39
CA ARG A 312 1.58 8.00 -2.61
C ARG A 312 1.79 9.12 -1.59
N VAL A 313 0.80 9.99 -1.41
CA VAL A 313 0.81 10.98 -0.33
C VAL A 313 0.51 10.31 1.02
N VAL A 314 1.32 10.65 2.03
CA VAL A 314 1.18 10.11 3.40
C VAL A 314 0.71 11.14 4.42
N CYS A 315 1.00 12.42 4.18
CA CYS A 315 0.54 13.55 4.98
C CYS A 315 0.58 14.87 4.20
N GLY A 316 -0.09 15.90 4.71
CA GLY A 316 -0.25 17.20 4.06
C GLY A 316 -1.46 17.23 3.11
N ASP A 317 -1.39 18.08 2.08
CA ASP A 317 -2.48 18.30 1.14
C ASP A 317 -2.66 17.13 0.15
N VAL A 318 -3.66 16.30 0.41
CA VAL A 318 -3.98 15.13 -0.40
C VAL A 318 -4.42 15.50 -1.83
N ALA A 319 -5.04 16.66 -2.02
CA ALA A 319 -5.52 17.09 -3.33
C ALA A 319 -4.36 17.38 -4.30
N LEU A 320 -3.24 17.95 -3.80
CA LEU A 320 -2.02 18.13 -4.59
C LEU A 320 -1.51 16.80 -5.15
N GLY A 321 -1.44 15.77 -4.30
CA GLY A 321 -0.99 14.44 -4.71
C GLY A 321 -1.94 13.74 -5.67
N GLN A 322 -3.25 13.82 -5.43
CA GLN A 322 -4.26 13.23 -6.32
C GLN A 322 -4.24 13.87 -7.71
N SER A 323 -4.16 15.21 -7.76
CA SER A 323 -4.03 15.96 -9.01
C SER A 323 -2.76 15.54 -9.77
N LEU A 324 -1.61 15.52 -9.08
CA LEU A 324 -0.34 15.12 -9.68
C LEU A 324 -0.41 13.68 -10.22
N ARG A 325 -0.97 12.75 -9.43
CA ARG A 325 -1.05 11.33 -9.81
C ARG A 325 -1.83 11.14 -11.10
N ARG A 326 -3.01 11.77 -11.20
CA ARG A 326 -3.88 11.71 -12.38
C ARG A 326 -3.15 12.20 -13.62
N LEU A 327 -2.54 13.38 -13.55
CA LEU A 327 -1.82 13.99 -14.67
C LEU A 327 -0.59 13.18 -15.09
N MET A 328 0.15 12.59 -14.14
CA MET A 328 1.27 11.70 -14.46
C MET A 328 0.81 10.45 -15.21
N VAL A 329 -0.27 9.81 -14.75
CA VAL A 329 -0.82 8.60 -15.37
C VAL A 329 -1.30 8.90 -16.79
N GLU A 330 -2.00 10.01 -17.01
CA GLU A 330 -2.42 10.48 -18.33
C GLU A 330 -1.22 10.70 -19.27
N ARG A 331 -0.21 11.45 -18.82
CA ARG A 331 1.00 11.74 -19.63
C ARG A 331 1.77 10.48 -20.01
N VAL A 332 1.97 9.58 -19.05
CA VAL A 332 2.70 8.32 -19.30
C VAL A 332 1.90 7.39 -20.20
N GLY A 333 0.58 7.25 -19.98
CA GLY A 333 -0.30 6.46 -20.83
C GLY A 333 -0.29 6.94 -22.29
N GLY A 334 -0.22 8.26 -22.51
CA GLY A 334 -0.08 8.88 -23.82
C GLY A 334 1.31 8.78 -24.47
N SER A 335 2.28 8.10 -23.82
CA SER A 335 3.69 8.08 -24.27
C SER A 335 4.26 6.67 -24.47
N PRO A 336 3.86 5.95 -25.55
CA PRO A 336 4.32 4.59 -25.83
C PRO A 336 5.84 4.44 -25.87
N GLY A 337 6.55 5.40 -26.46
CA GLY A 337 8.02 5.38 -26.53
C GLY A 337 8.70 5.43 -25.16
N PHE A 338 8.10 6.10 -24.18
CA PHE A 338 8.60 6.12 -22.81
C PHE A 338 8.29 4.80 -22.08
N MET A 339 7.08 4.26 -22.24
CA MET A 339 6.73 2.94 -21.70
C MET A 339 7.68 1.84 -22.23
N ARG A 340 8.00 1.89 -23.53
CA ARG A 340 9.00 1.02 -24.15
C ARG A 340 10.39 1.20 -23.52
N ALA A 341 10.81 2.44 -23.30
CA ALA A 341 12.10 2.73 -22.68
C ALA A 341 12.18 2.21 -21.23
N LEU A 342 11.14 2.40 -20.41
CA LEU A 342 11.06 1.82 -19.06
C LEU A 342 11.16 0.29 -19.11
N MET A 343 10.41 -0.34 -20.01
CA MET A 343 10.41 -1.79 -20.15
C MET A 343 11.79 -2.37 -20.52
N LEU A 344 12.54 -1.68 -21.39
CA LEU A 344 13.87 -2.10 -21.81
C LEU A 344 14.94 -1.79 -20.75
N ALA A 345 14.81 -0.67 -20.04
CA ALA A 345 15.75 -0.29 -18.99
C ALA A 345 15.62 -1.16 -17.73
N ASP A 346 14.43 -1.69 -17.45
CA ASP A 346 14.22 -2.69 -16.40
C ASP A 346 14.58 -4.12 -16.84
N SER A 347 14.92 -4.34 -18.12
CA SER A 347 15.34 -5.66 -18.63
C SER A 347 16.52 -6.32 -17.91
N PRO A 348 17.48 -5.63 -17.27
CA PRO A 348 18.52 -6.27 -16.43
C PRO A 348 17.97 -6.92 -15.14
N LYS A 349 16.69 -6.71 -14.81
CA LYS A 349 15.95 -7.45 -13.78
C LYS A 349 15.18 -8.61 -14.42
N GLU A 350 15.85 -9.41 -15.25
CA GLU A 350 15.20 -10.60 -15.78
C GLU A 350 14.74 -11.50 -14.64
N VAL A 351 13.61 -12.16 -14.88
CA VAL A 351 13.14 -13.26 -14.04
C VAL A 351 14.31 -14.21 -13.86
N GLY A 352 14.72 -14.47 -12.62
CA GLY A 352 15.94 -15.21 -12.28
C GLY A 352 15.83 -16.71 -12.56
N LEU A 353 15.56 -17.08 -13.81
CA LEU A 353 15.55 -18.45 -14.31
C LEU A 353 16.56 -18.54 -15.45
N GLY A 354 17.63 -19.28 -15.22
CA GLY A 354 18.62 -19.66 -16.21
C GLY A 354 18.20 -20.90 -17.00
N TRP A 355 19.17 -21.55 -17.64
CA TRP A 355 18.95 -22.77 -18.42
C TRP A 355 18.31 -23.87 -17.58
N PHE A 356 17.37 -24.61 -18.18
CA PHE A 356 16.62 -25.70 -17.53
C PHE A 356 15.90 -25.30 -16.24
N ASP A 357 15.35 -24.07 -16.19
CA ASP A 357 14.63 -23.53 -15.02
C ASP A 357 15.45 -23.42 -13.73
N ARG A 358 16.78 -23.43 -13.84
CA ARG A 358 17.68 -23.23 -12.70
C ARG A 358 17.55 -21.80 -12.18
N LEU A 359 17.40 -21.62 -10.87
CA LEU A 359 17.35 -20.30 -10.26
C LEU A 359 18.69 -19.57 -10.47
N VAL A 360 18.62 -18.31 -10.88
CA VAL A 360 19.79 -17.42 -11.01
C VAL A 360 20.21 -16.97 -9.62
N THR A 361 21.48 -17.21 -9.30
CA THR A 361 22.11 -16.86 -8.02
C THR A 361 23.19 -15.80 -8.25
N GLU A 362 23.50 -15.00 -7.23
CA GLU A 362 24.58 -14.02 -7.29
C GLU A 362 25.92 -14.74 -7.51
N SER A 363 26.68 -14.32 -8.54
CA SER A 363 28.00 -14.86 -8.87
C SER A 363 29.14 -13.90 -8.52
N ASP A 364 28.89 -12.61 -8.65
CA ASP A 364 29.89 -11.55 -8.58
C ASP A 364 29.86 -10.79 -7.22
N ASP A 365 28.88 -11.12 -6.37
CA ASP A 365 28.79 -10.65 -4.99
C ASP A 365 29.45 -11.69 -4.07
N SER A 366 30.65 -11.38 -3.56
CA SER A 366 31.41 -12.30 -2.71
C SER A 366 30.73 -12.58 -1.35
N ILE A 367 29.80 -11.73 -0.92
CA ILE A 367 29.06 -11.90 0.34
C ILE A 367 27.84 -12.79 0.13
N HIS A 368 27.19 -12.68 -1.01
CA HIS A 368 25.93 -13.36 -1.33
C HIS A 368 26.07 -14.46 -2.39
N GLN A 369 27.29 -14.92 -2.65
CA GLN A 369 27.57 -15.90 -3.69
C GLN A 369 26.73 -17.16 -3.53
N GLY A 370 25.98 -17.54 -4.57
CA GLY A 370 25.09 -18.69 -4.54
C GLY A 370 23.70 -18.44 -3.94
N GLU A 371 23.44 -17.26 -3.37
CA GLU A 371 22.11 -16.86 -2.90
C GLU A 371 21.28 -16.22 -4.04
N ILE A 372 19.96 -16.26 -3.94
CA ILE A 372 19.03 -15.62 -4.89
C ILE A 372 18.58 -14.28 -4.32
N ASN A 373 18.81 -13.18 -5.02
CA ASN A 373 18.12 -11.92 -4.71
C ASN A 373 16.64 -12.01 -5.13
N LEU A 374 15.78 -12.55 -4.26
CA LEU A 374 14.39 -12.86 -4.57
C LEU A 374 13.56 -11.58 -4.85
N LYS A 375 13.93 -10.47 -4.20
CA LYS A 375 13.30 -9.16 -4.48
C LYS A 375 13.58 -8.74 -5.92
N ARG A 376 14.86 -8.73 -6.34
CA ARG A 376 15.29 -8.28 -7.67
C ARG A 376 14.82 -9.22 -8.79
N HIS A 377 14.96 -10.53 -8.60
CA HIS A 377 14.78 -11.51 -9.67
C HIS A 377 13.43 -12.23 -9.66
N GLY A 378 12.63 -12.10 -8.59
CA GLY A 378 11.30 -12.68 -8.49
C GLY A 378 10.19 -11.63 -8.42
N ILE A 379 10.23 -10.78 -7.41
CA ILE A 379 9.13 -9.86 -7.07
C ILE A 379 9.11 -8.61 -7.97
N MET A 380 10.24 -7.95 -8.18
CA MET A 380 10.27 -6.73 -9.02
C MET A 380 9.79 -6.95 -10.47
N PRO A 381 10.12 -8.07 -11.15
CA PRO A 381 9.61 -8.36 -12.49
C PRO A 381 8.07 -8.33 -12.60
N ILE A 382 7.36 -8.89 -11.62
CA ILE A 382 5.88 -8.89 -11.63
C ILE A 382 5.33 -7.50 -11.27
N VAL A 383 5.95 -6.80 -10.32
CA VAL A 383 5.58 -5.43 -9.92
C VAL A 383 5.72 -4.47 -11.10
N GLU A 384 6.83 -4.53 -11.82
CA GLU A 384 7.14 -3.66 -12.96
C GLU A 384 6.23 -3.96 -14.16
N ALA A 385 6.03 -5.24 -14.47
CA ALA A 385 5.10 -5.66 -15.52
C ALA A 385 3.68 -5.14 -15.25
N VAL A 386 3.18 -5.35 -14.04
CA VAL A 386 1.83 -4.91 -13.65
C VAL A 386 1.74 -3.38 -13.59
N ARG A 387 2.80 -2.68 -13.15
CA ARG A 387 2.87 -1.21 -13.20
C ARG A 387 2.71 -0.69 -14.62
N LEU A 388 3.51 -1.20 -15.56
CA LEU A 388 3.47 -0.75 -16.95
C LEU A 388 2.11 -1.06 -17.58
N TYR A 389 1.55 -2.25 -17.30
CA TYR A 389 0.25 -2.61 -17.84
C TYR A 389 -0.88 -1.71 -17.30
N ALA A 390 -0.84 -1.43 -16.00
CA ALA A 390 -1.76 -0.51 -15.32
C ALA A 390 -1.67 0.91 -15.91
N LEU A 391 -0.46 1.44 -16.09
CA LEU A 391 -0.26 2.77 -16.67
C LEU A 391 -0.75 2.86 -18.12
N ALA A 392 -0.53 1.82 -18.93
CA ALA A 392 -1.06 1.73 -20.29
C ALA A 392 -2.60 1.74 -20.35
N HIS A 393 -3.28 1.41 -19.25
CA HIS A 393 -4.74 1.40 -19.12
C HIS A 393 -5.27 2.56 -18.26
N GLY A 394 -4.45 3.57 -17.97
CA GLY A 394 -4.86 4.73 -17.17
C GLY A 394 -5.19 4.40 -15.70
N VAL A 395 -4.68 3.29 -15.16
CA VAL A 395 -4.95 2.88 -13.78
C VAL A 395 -4.08 3.69 -12.82
N GLU A 396 -4.72 4.53 -12.00
CA GLU A 396 -4.02 5.38 -11.03
C GLU A 396 -3.48 4.62 -9.80
N ALA A 397 -3.96 3.41 -9.53
CA ALA A 397 -3.53 2.63 -8.37
C ALA A 397 -2.01 2.38 -8.34
N THR A 398 -1.44 2.31 -7.14
CA THR A 398 -0.01 2.01 -6.93
C THR A 398 0.25 0.58 -6.47
N ALA A 399 -0.56 0.06 -5.54
CA ALA A 399 -0.40 -1.30 -5.04
C ALA A 399 -0.55 -2.33 -6.16
N THR A 400 0.37 -3.29 -6.23
CA THR A 400 0.49 -4.28 -7.31
C THR A 400 -0.76 -5.14 -7.42
N ARG A 401 -1.29 -5.63 -6.30
CA ARG A 401 -2.54 -6.42 -6.30
C ARG A 401 -3.76 -5.60 -6.69
N GLU A 402 -3.81 -4.35 -6.28
CA GLU A 402 -4.89 -3.45 -6.67
C GLU A 402 -4.83 -3.19 -8.19
N ARG A 403 -3.63 -2.95 -8.75
CA ARG A 403 -3.44 -2.85 -10.20
C ARG A 403 -3.93 -4.10 -10.95
N MET A 404 -3.57 -5.30 -10.48
CA MET A 404 -4.06 -6.56 -11.07
C MET A 404 -5.59 -6.61 -11.07
N ARG A 405 -6.24 -6.27 -9.95
CA ARG A 405 -7.70 -6.22 -9.85
C ARG A 405 -8.32 -5.20 -10.81
N ARG A 406 -7.77 -3.98 -10.87
CA ARG A 406 -8.27 -2.92 -11.77
C ARG A 406 -8.09 -3.28 -13.24
N LEU A 407 -6.97 -3.90 -13.60
CA LEU A 407 -6.73 -4.43 -14.94
C LEU A 407 -7.71 -5.54 -15.30
N HIS A 408 -8.06 -6.41 -14.35
CA HIS A 408 -9.08 -7.42 -14.56
C HIS A 408 -10.48 -6.82 -14.77
N GLU A 409 -10.85 -5.81 -13.99
CA GLU A 409 -12.12 -5.08 -14.13
C GLU A 409 -12.26 -4.37 -15.48
N LEU A 410 -11.13 -3.95 -16.06
CA LEU A 410 -11.06 -3.36 -17.40
C LEU A 410 -10.99 -4.41 -18.52
N GLY A 411 -10.97 -5.71 -18.20
CA GLY A 411 -10.84 -6.80 -19.18
C GLY A 411 -9.42 -7.00 -19.74
N ALA A 412 -8.45 -6.21 -19.27
CA ALA A 412 -7.04 -6.31 -19.69
C ALA A 412 -6.35 -7.56 -19.11
N LEU A 413 -6.79 -8.05 -17.94
CA LEU A 413 -6.41 -9.35 -17.40
C LEU A 413 -7.64 -10.27 -17.35
N ASN A 414 -7.52 -11.49 -17.89
CA ASN A 414 -8.54 -12.51 -17.66
C ASN A 414 -8.42 -13.10 -16.25
N THR A 415 -9.43 -13.87 -15.82
CA THR A 415 -9.49 -14.47 -14.48
C THR A 415 -8.30 -15.39 -14.18
N ASN A 416 -7.87 -16.19 -15.15
CA ASN A 416 -6.74 -17.11 -14.97
C ASN A 416 -5.42 -16.34 -14.76
N ASP A 417 -5.21 -15.25 -15.50
CA ASP A 417 -4.05 -14.38 -15.33
C ASP A 417 -4.08 -13.69 -13.96
N LEU A 418 -5.25 -13.17 -13.53
CA LEU A 418 -5.40 -12.55 -12.22
C LEU A 418 -5.06 -13.55 -11.09
N ASP A 419 -5.62 -14.75 -11.15
CA ASP A 419 -5.40 -15.79 -10.14
C ASP A 419 -3.93 -16.24 -10.11
N ALA A 420 -3.34 -16.52 -11.28
CA ALA A 420 -1.95 -16.95 -11.38
C ALA A 420 -0.97 -15.87 -10.88
N LEU A 421 -1.17 -14.61 -11.27
CA LEU A 421 -0.33 -13.49 -10.85
C LEU A 421 -0.48 -13.19 -9.35
N THR A 422 -1.70 -13.24 -8.82
CA THR A 422 -1.97 -13.02 -7.39
C THR A 422 -1.29 -14.08 -6.53
N HIS A 423 -1.37 -15.35 -6.95
CA HIS A 423 -0.71 -16.47 -6.28
C HIS A 423 0.82 -16.39 -6.37
N ALA A 424 1.36 -16.13 -7.57
CA ALA A 424 2.80 -15.99 -7.79
C ALA A 424 3.39 -14.85 -6.95
N HIS A 425 2.77 -13.67 -6.97
CA HIS A 425 3.18 -12.52 -6.17
C HIS A 425 3.11 -12.82 -4.67
N GLY A 426 1.97 -13.36 -4.20
CA GLY A 426 1.78 -13.69 -2.78
C GLY A 426 2.81 -14.70 -2.27
N PHE A 427 3.09 -15.73 -3.05
CA PHE A 427 4.07 -16.76 -2.69
C PHE A 427 5.50 -16.22 -2.60
N MET A 428 5.95 -15.44 -3.59
CA MET A 428 7.29 -14.84 -3.54
C MET A 428 7.45 -13.84 -2.40
N CYS A 429 6.42 -13.03 -2.12
CA CYS A 429 6.40 -12.15 -0.95
C CYS A 429 6.44 -12.95 0.36
N HIS A 430 5.75 -14.08 0.44
CA HIS A 430 5.76 -14.96 1.62
C HIS A 430 7.16 -15.50 1.88
N LEU A 431 7.83 -16.09 0.87
CA LEU A 431 9.20 -16.60 1.01
C LEU A 431 10.16 -15.51 1.50
N LEU A 432 10.12 -14.33 0.89
CA LEU A 432 11.00 -13.23 1.27
C LEU A 432 10.70 -12.70 2.68
N LEU A 433 9.44 -12.50 3.04
CA LEU A 433 9.08 -11.98 4.36
C LEU A 433 9.42 -12.99 5.47
N ALA A 434 9.14 -14.28 5.24
CA ALA A 434 9.50 -15.35 6.18
C ALA A 434 11.02 -15.42 6.39
N HIS A 435 11.79 -15.34 5.30
CA HIS A 435 13.25 -15.28 5.38
C HIS A 435 13.73 -14.07 6.19
N GLN A 436 13.17 -12.88 5.96
CA GLN A 436 13.57 -11.69 6.72
C GLN A 436 13.20 -11.76 8.20
N VAL A 437 12.05 -12.35 8.55
CA VAL A 437 11.70 -12.61 9.95
C VAL A 437 12.74 -13.53 10.61
N GLN A 438 13.19 -14.57 9.91
CA GLN A 438 14.23 -15.49 10.41
C GLN A 438 15.58 -14.79 10.59
N GLU A 439 15.99 -13.95 9.63
CA GLU A 439 17.24 -13.18 9.73
C GLU A 439 17.23 -12.26 10.95
N VAL A 440 16.14 -11.51 11.15
CA VAL A 440 16.00 -10.61 12.31
C VAL A 440 15.96 -11.40 13.62
N ALA A 441 15.25 -12.53 13.67
CA ALA A 441 15.23 -13.40 14.85
C ALA A 441 16.62 -13.95 15.19
N ALA A 442 17.49 -14.12 14.19
CA ALA A 442 18.88 -14.53 14.35
C ALA A 442 19.86 -13.36 14.56
N GLY A 443 19.35 -12.14 14.81
CA GLY A 443 20.16 -10.94 15.06
C GLY A 443 20.84 -10.34 13.83
N ARG A 444 20.45 -10.74 12.63
CA ARG A 444 20.97 -10.23 11.35
C ARG A 444 20.04 -9.19 10.75
N ALA A 445 20.58 -8.34 9.88
CA ALA A 445 19.79 -7.37 9.14
C ALA A 445 18.88 -8.08 8.11
N PRO A 446 17.62 -7.64 7.93
CA PRO A 446 16.74 -8.21 6.93
C PRO A 446 17.29 -7.95 5.52
N ARG A 447 17.48 -9.01 4.74
CA ARG A 447 18.09 -8.96 3.40
C ARG A 447 17.21 -9.62 2.34
N PRO A 448 17.40 -9.30 1.04
CA PRO A 448 16.63 -9.92 -0.05
C PRO A 448 17.25 -11.22 -0.58
N HIS A 449 18.46 -11.56 -0.15
CA HIS A 449 19.22 -12.71 -0.62
C HIS A 449 18.84 -13.98 0.15
N LEU A 450 18.18 -14.90 -0.56
CA LEU A 450 17.66 -16.16 -0.03
C LEU A 450 18.55 -17.32 -0.52
N PRO A 451 19.15 -18.12 0.37
CA PRO A 451 19.90 -19.30 -0.04
C PRO A 451 18.97 -20.40 -0.58
N PRO A 452 19.11 -20.85 -1.84
CA PRO A 452 18.20 -21.81 -2.47
C PRO A 452 18.01 -23.11 -1.70
N GLU A 453 19.04 -23.58 -1.00
CA GLU A 453 19.06 -24.81 -0.20
C GLU A 453 18.15 -24.76 1.01
N THR A 454 17.71 -23.56 1.42
CA THR A 454 16.73 -23.38 2.50
C THR A 454 15.31 -23.69 2.03
N LEU A 455 15.07 -23.76 0.71
CA LEU A 455 13.75 -24.06 0.15
C LEU A 455 13.49 -25.57 0.18
N THR A 456 12.30 -25.95 0.62
CA THR A 456 11.81 -27.31 0.36
C THR A 456 11.65 -27.53 -1.14
N ARG A 457 11.70 -28.79 -1.59
CA ARG A 457 11.46 -29.13 -3.01
C ARG A 457 10.14 -28.55 -3.55
N ARG A 458 9.09 -28.56 -2.72
CA ARG A 458 7.78 -28.00 -3.09
C ARG A 458 7.85 -26.49 -3.27
N GLU A 459 8.54 -25.78 -2.38
CA GLU A 459 8.70 -24.33 -2.47
C GLU A 459 9.57 -23.94 -3.66
N HIS A 460 10.66 -24.67 -3.92
CA HIS A 460 11.49 -24.49 -5.10
C HIS A 460 10.66 -24.62 -6.38
N ASP A 461 9.90 -25.71 -6.53
CA ASP A 461 9.06 -25.93 -7.71
C ASP A 461 7.98 -24.85 -7.86
N GLN A 462 7.42 -24.38 -6.75
CA GLN A 462 6.43 -23.32 -6.74
C GLN A 462 7.04 -21.95 -7.05
N LEU A 463 8.28 -21.69 -6.62
CA LEU A 463 9.02 -20.47 -6.93
C LEU A 463 9.30 -20.39 -8.42
N VAL A 464 9.81 -21.48 -9.01
CA VAL A 464 10.03 -21.59 -10.46
C VAL A 464 8.74 -21.35 -11.24
N ARG A 465 7.61 -21.96 -10.84
CA ARG A 465 6.30 -21.71 -11.48
C ARG A 465 5.85 -20.26 -11.35
N SER A 466 6.07 -19.64 -10.19
CA SER A 466 5.72 -18.23 -9.93
C SER A 466 6.55 -17.29 -10.81
N MET A 467 7.84 -17.55 -10.92
CA MET A 467 8.77 -16.83 -11.80
C MET A 467 8.38 -16.98 -13.28
N LYS A 468 8.04 -18.20 -13.74
CA LYS A 468 7.51 -18.42 -15.11
C LYS A 468 6.25 -17.62 -15.40
N THR A 469 5.35 -17.50 -14.43
CA THR A 469 4.13 -16.69 -14.56
C THR A 469 4.47 -15.21 -14.82
N SER A 470 5.42 -14.67 -14.04
CA SER A 470 5.95 -13.31 -14.25
C SER A 470 6.59 -13.15 -15.64
N GLN A 471 7.40 -14.13 -16.06
CA GLN A 471 8.05 -14.13 -17.38
C GLN A 471 7.03 -14.15 -18.53
N GLY A 472 5.96 -14.92 -18.38
CA GLY A 472 4.85 -14.97 -19.35
C GLY A 472 4.17 -13.62 -19.52
N LEU A 473 3.88 -12.92 -18.41
CA LEU A 473 3.31 -11.57 -18.47
C LEU A 473 4.26 -10.58 -19.15
N LEU A 474 5.54 -10.58 -18.77
CA LEU A 474 6.56 -9.71 -19.39
C LEU A 474 6.67 -9.95 -20.89
N ARG A 475 6.70 -11.21 -21.35
CA ARG A 475 6.73 -11.54 -22.78
C ARG A 475 5.52 -11.00 -23.52
N ARG A 476 4.30 -11.15 -22.96
CA ARG A 476 3.08 -10.60 -23.56
C ARG A 476 3.14 -9.07 -23.66
N LEU A 477 3.55 -8.41 -22.57
CA LEU A 477 3.71 -6.95 -22.56
C LEU A 477 4.75 -6.47 -23.56
N ARG A 478 5.85 -7.21 -23.76
CA ARG A 478 6.87 -6.86 -24.76
C ARG A 478 6.22 -6.85 -26.15
N LYS A 479 5.50 -7.91 -26.49
CA LYS A 479 4.78 -7.97 -27.77
C LYS A 479 3.80 -6.81 -27.96
N THR A 480 3.02 -6.48 -26.93
CA THR A 480 2.02 -5.41 -27.01
C THR A 480 2.61 -4.00 -27.04
N LEU A 481 3.66 -3.73 -26.26
CA LEU A 481 4.20 -2.37 -26.06
C LEU A 481 5.44 -2.06 -26.92
N VAL A 482 6.19 -3.07 -27.35
CA VAL A 482 7.45 -2.93 -28.10
C VAL A 482 7.27 -3.30 -29.58
N GLY A 483 6.23 -4.08 -29.93
CA GLY A 483 6.13 -4.79 -31.21
C GLY A 483 6.99 -6.05 -31.22
N ASP A 484 6.77 -6.97 -32.17
CA ASP A 484 7.68 -8.09 -32.39
C ASP A 484 9.06 -7.53 -32.78
N ILE A 485 10.11 -7.98 -32.07
CA ILE A 485 11.53 -7.75 -32.44
C ILE A 485 11.95 -8.88 -33.37
#